data_AF-A0A7R9IUK9-F1
#
_entry.id   AF-A0A7R9IUK9-F1
#
_cell.length_a   1.000
_cell.length_b   1.000
_cell.length_c   1.000
_cell.angle_alpha   90.00
_cell.angle_beta   90.00
_cell.angle_gamma   90.00
#
_symmetry.space_group_name_H-M   'P 1'
#
loop_
_entity.id
_entity.type
_entity.pdbx_description
1 polymer ?
#
loop_
_entity_poly.entity_id
_entity_poly.type
_entity_poly.pdbx_seq_one_letter_code
_entity_poly.pdbx_strand_id
1 'polypeptide(L)'
;PCEVVTCVEPEVCQLDVERNPVCRCGDTCSLEFTPVCGSDGKTYSNECVLRQEACRARKSLRIIYRGKCSSATDKSKISPNSRC
;
A
#
# COMPACT_ATOMS: atom_id res chain seq x y z
N PRO A 1 -0.28 -26.71 1.76
CA PRO A 1 0.42 -25.94 2.83
C PRO A 1 -0.21 -24.58 3.14
N CYS A 2 -0.58 -23.77 2.13
CA CYS A 2 -1.29 -22.50 2.35
C CYS A 2 -2.80 -22.62 2.61
N GLU A 3 -3.35 -23.83 2.63
CA GLU A 3 -4.80 -24.08 2.87
C GLU A 3 -5.22 -23.82 4.31
N VAL A 4 -4.28 -23.87 5.26
CA VAL A 4 -4.52 -23.71 6.71
C VAL A 4 -3.80 -22.50 7.30
N VAL A 5 -3.17 -21.68 6.47
CA VAL A 5 -2.38 -20.51 6.89
C VAL A 5 -3.11 -19.24 6.51
N THR A 6 -3.47 -18.45 7.52
CA THR A 6 -4.08 -17.13 7.35
C THR A 6 -3.01 -16.05 7.55
N CYS A 7 -2.65 -15.35 6.48
CA CYS A 7 -1.76 -14.20 6.54
C CYS A 7 -2.55 -12.90 6.76
N VAL A 8 -1.92 -11.89 7.35
CA VAL A 8 -2.55 -10.59 7.58
C VAL A 8 -2.37 -9.73 6.34
N GLU A 9 -3.46 -9.21 5.77
CA GLU A 9 -3.38 -8.32 4.62
C GLU A 9 -2.43 -7.14 4.92
N PRO A 10 -1.48 -6.80 4.03
CA PRO A 10 -1.34 -7.19 2.62
C PRO A 10 -0.40 -8.38 2.36
N GLU A 11 -0.14 -9.22 3.36
CA GLU A 11 0.60 -10.46 3.20
C GLU A 11 -0.29 -11.55 2.59
N VAL A 12 0.29 -12.31 1.67
CA VAL A 12 -0.31 -13.47 1.02
C VAL A 12 0.53 -14.69 1.32
N CYS A 13 -0.11 -15.85 1.44
CA CYS A 13 0.62 -17.10 1.65
C CYS A 13 1.29 -17.52 0.34
N GLN A 14 2.62 -17.57 0.35
CA GLN A 14 3.44 -18.09 -0.74
C GLN A 14 4.23 -19.29 -0.24
N LEU A 15 4.60 -20.21 -1.14
CA LEU A 15 5.48 -21.32 -0.80
C LEU A 15 6.93 -20.93 -1.04
N ASP A 16 7.83 -21.23 -0.10
CA ASP A 16 9.27 -21.06 -0.30
C ASP A 16 9.87 -22.21 -1.17
N VAL A 17 11.20 -22.19 -1.34
CA VAL A 17 11.94 -23.21 -2.12
C VAL A 17 11.83 -24.62 -1.53
N GLU A 18 11.52 -24.73 -0.24
CA GLU A 18 11.30 -25.98 0.49
C GLU A 18 9.81 -26.34 0.58
N ARG A 19 8.93 -25.57 -0.08
CA ARG A 19 7.48 -25.75 -0.13
C ARG A 19 6.77 -25.51 1.21
N ASN A 20 7.39 -24.76 2.11
CA ASN A 20 6.78 -24.32 3.36
C ASN A 20 5.91 -23.08 3.14
N PRO A 21 4.76 -22.96 3.82
CA PRO A 21 3.91 -21.78 3.73
C PRO A 21 4.55 -20.61 4.47
N VAL A 22 4.83 -19.53 3.75
CA VAL A 22 5.39 -18.29 4.29
C VAL A 22 4.51 -17.10 3.91
N CYS A 23 4.22 -16.24 4.88
CA CYS A 23 3.52 -14.98 4.61
C CYS A 23 4.52 -13.99 4.02
N ARG A 24 4.22 -13.50 2.81
CA ARG A 24 5.01 -12.49 2.11
C ARG A 24 4.09 -11.41 1.59
N CYS A 25 4.58 -10.17 1.51
CA CYS A 25 3.82 -9.08 0.90
C CYS A 25 3.40 -9.48 -0.51
N GLY A 26 2.10 -9.38 -0.82
CA GLY A 26 1.60 -9.78 -2.13
C GLY A 26 2.28 -9.01 -3.24
N ASP A 27 2.81 -9.71 -4.24
CA ASP A 27 3.52 -9.12 -5.38
C ASP A 27 2.58 -8.73 -6.53
N THR A 28 1.36 -9.24 -6.51
CA THR A 28 0.36 -9.05 -7.55
C THR A 28 -0.53 -7.85 -7.24
N CYS A 29 -0.35 -6.79 -8.02
CA CYS A 29 -1.29 -5.66 -8.06
C CYS A 29 -1.91 -5.55 -9.45
N SER A 30 -3.14 -5.05 -9.52
CA SER A 30 -3.74 -4.69 -10.81
C SER A 30 -2.90 -3.62 -11.51
N LEU A 31 -2.86 -3.67 -12.84
CA LEU A 31 -2.20 -2.67 -13.68
C LEU A 31 -3.05 -1.40 -13.86
N GLU A 32 -4.25 -1.38 -13.29
CA GLU A 32 -5.13 -0.21 -13.26
C GLU A 32 -4.42 1.00 -12.63
N PHE A 33 -4.31 2.08 -13.41
CA PHE A 33 -3.67 3.31 -12.97
C PHE A 33 -4.67 4.19 -12.21
N THR A 34 -4.71 4.00 -10.89
CA THR A 34 -5.59 4.71 -9.96
C THR A 34 -4.74 5.42 -8.90
N PRO A 35 -4.04 6.51 -9.25
CA PRO A 35 -3.00 7.05 -8.40
C PRO A 35 -3.54 7.45 -7.03
N VAL A 36 -2.76 7.22 -5.98
CA VAL A 36 -3.08 7.61 -4.60
C VAL A 36 -1.92 8.34 -3.95
N CYS A 37 -2.22 9.29 -3.08
CA CYS A 37 -1.21 9.99 -2.30
C CYS A 37 -1.04 9.32 -0.94
N GLY A 38 0.17 8.84 -0.67
CA GLY A 38 0.54 8.25 0.60
C GLY A 38 0.81 9.29 1.69
N SER A 39 0.76 8.84 2.94
CA SER A 39 1.07 9.64 4.13
C SER A 39 2.54 10.06 4.22
N ASP A 40 3.39 9.45 3.40
CA ASP A 40 4.79 9.84 3.20
C ASP A 40 4.96 10.93 2.12
N GLY A 41 3.86 11.43 1.55
CA GLY A 41 3.88 12.43 0.49
C GLY A 41 4.30 11.88 -0.88
N LYS A 42 4.35 10.56 -1.05
CA LYS A 42 4.63 9.93 -2.35
C LYS A 42 3.37 9.51 -3.08
N THR A 43 3.41 9.65 -4.40
CA THR A 43 2.37 9.14 -5.27
C THR A 43 2.63 7.67 -5.55
N TYR A 44 1.61 6.84 -5.35
CA TYR A 44 1.61 5.43 -5.72
C TYR A 44 0.68 5.21 -6.91
N SER A 45 1.04 4.31 -7.81
CA SER A 45 0.26 4.04 -9.05
C SER A 45 -1.16 3.54 -8.75
N ASN A 46 -1.33 2.82 -7.64
CA ASN A 46 -2.63 2.44 -7.09
C ASN A 46 -2.52 2.10 -5.60
N GLU A 47 -3.67 1.87 -4.97
CA GLU A 47 -3.78 1.49 -3.55
C GLU A 47 -3.05 0.20 -3.22
N CYS A 48 -3.09 -0.80 -4.12
CA CYS A 48 -2.38 -2.06 -3.92
C CYS A 48 -0.87 -1.84 -3.84
N VAL A 49 -0.31 -1.05 -4.76
CA VAL A 49 1.13 -0.72 -4.78
C VAL A 49 1.53 0.03 -3.50
N LEU A 50 0.68 0.94 -3.00
CA LEU A 50 0.93 1.60 -1.71
C LEU A 50 1.02 0.59 -0.56
N ARG A 51 0.03 -0.32 -0.44
CA ARG A 51 0.02 -1.34 0.62
C ARG A 51 1.18 -2.33 0.50
N GLN A 52 1.51 -2.75 -0.72
CA GLN A 52 2.65 -3.63 -1.00
C GLN A 52 3.96 -2.99 -0.55
N GLU A 53 4.20 -1.72 -0.93
CA GLU A 53 5.39 -0.99 -0.50
C GLU A 53 5.42 -0.75 1.00
N ALA A 54 4.26 -0.47 1.62
CA ALA A 54 4.13 -0.36 3.08
C ALA A 54 4.60 -1.64 3.77
N CYS A 55 4.15 -2.79 3.28
CA CYS A 55 4.52 -4.09 3.81
C CYS A 55 6.01 -4.39 3.60
N ARG A 56 6.53 -4.22 2.38
CA ARG A 56 7.93 -4.50 2.05
C ARG A 56 8.90 -3.60 2.82
N ALA A 57 8.58 -2.32 2.93
CA ALA A 57 9.38 -1.35 3.66
C ALA A 57 9.15 -1.38 5.18
N ARG A 58 8.23 -2.21 5.67
CA ARG A 58 7.75 -2.24 7.06
C ARG A 58 7.37 -0.85 7.58
N LYS A 59 6.69 -0.07 6.72
CA LYS A 59 6.22 1.29 7.01
C LYS A 59 4.71 1.31 7.14
N SER A 60 4.22 2.09 8.08
CA SER A 60 2.79 2.40 8.18
C SER A 60 2.42 3.51 7.19
N LEU A 61 2.15 3.12 5.94
CA LEU A 61 1.66 4.05 4.91
C LEU A 61 0.15 4.04 4.88
N ARG A 62 -0.44 5.23 4.84
CA ARG A 62 -1.89 5.42 4.70
C ARG A 62 -2.17 6.26 3.47
N ILE A 63 -3.30 6.00 2.82
CA ILE A 63 -3.79 6.87 1.75
C ILE A 63 -4.33 8.14 2.42
N ILE A 64 -3.79 9.29 2.04
CA ILE A 64 -4.31 10.60 2.46
C ILE A 64 -5.47 10.99 1.55
N TYR A 65 -5.29 10.84 0.24
CA TYR A 65 -6.34 11.10 -0.75
C TYR A 65 -6.10 10.32 -2.04
N ARG A 66 -7.18 10.11 -2.80
CA ARG A 66 -7.12 9.51 -4.14
C ARG A 66 -6.67 10.58 -5.14
N GLY A 67 -5.68 10.27 -5.95
CA GLY A 67 -4.98 11.17 -6.86
C GLY A 67 -3.47 11.17 -6.64
N LYS A 68 -2.72 11.83 -7.53
CA LYS A 68 -1.28 12.03 -7.34
C LYS A 68 -1.03 13.01 -6.18
N CYS A 69 0.04 12.78 -5.42
CA CYS A 69 0.53 13.81 -4.50
C CYS A 69 0.88 15.08 -5.28
N SER A 70 0.49 16.24 -4.76
CA SER A 70 0.85 17.53 -5.33
C SER A 70 2.37 17.69 -5.25
N SER A 71 3.07 17.60 -6.37
CA SER A 71 4.52 17.80 -6.44
C SER A 71 4.85 19.25 -6.09
N ALA A 72 5.15 19.52 -4.83
CA ALA A 72 5.91 20.68 -4.32
C ALA A 72 5.65 22.08 -4.94
N THR A 73 4.45 22.40 -5.43
CA THR A 73 4.02 23.77 -5.74
C THR A 73 2.58 24.10 -5.35
N ASP A 74 1.90 23.21 -4.62
CA ASP A 74 0.65 23.59 -3.98
C ASP A 74 0.48 22.88 -2.63
N LYS A 75 0.85 23.60 -1.56
CA LYS A 75 0.56 23.23 -0.18
C LYS A 75 -0.94 23.43 0.18
N SER A 76 -1.83 23.67 -0.78
CA SER A 76 -3.23 24.05 -0.52
C SER A 76 -4.20 22.86 -0.37
N LYS A 77 -3.69 21.66 -0.08
CA LYS A 77 -4.51 20.54 0.43
C LYS A 77 -4.06 20.04 1.80
N ILE A 78 -3.35 20.87 2.57
CA ILE A 78 -3.71 20.93 3.99
C ILE A 78 -5.13 21.47 3.99
N SER A 79 -6.12 20.60 4.22
CA SER A 79 -7.40 21.07 4.71
C SER A 79 -7.24 21.14 6.22
N PRO A 80 -7.05 22.34 6.81
CA PRO A 80 -7.05 22.49 8.25
C PRO A 80 -8.50 22.76 8.65
N ASN A 81 -9.43 21.82 8.49
CA ASN A 81 -10.66 21.88 9.28
C ASN A 81 -11.57 20.65 9.16
N SER A 82 -11.72 19.94 10.26
CA SER A 82 -12.98 19.26 10.60
C SER A 82 -13.20 19.32 12.10
N ARG A 83 -13.28 20.54 12.63
CA ARG A 83 -14.02 20.82 13.87
C ARG A 83 -15.34 21.44 13.46
N CYS A 84 -16.42 20.67 13.59
CA CYS A 84 -17.79 21.19 13.64
C CYS A 84 -18.01 21.92 14.97
#